data_AF-A0A928UG05-F1
#
_entry.id   AF-A0A928UG05-F1
#
_cell.length_a   1.000
_cell.length_b   1.000
_cell.length_c   1.000
_cell.angle_alpha   90.00
_cell.angle_beta   90.00
_cell.angle_gamma   90.00
#
_symmetry.space_group_name_H-M   'P 1'
#
loop_
_entity.id
_entity.type
_entity.pdbx_description
1 polymer ?
#
loop_
_entity_poly.entity_id
_entity_poly.type
_entity_poly.pdbx_seq_one_letter_code
_entity_poly.pdbx_strand_id
1 'polypeptide(L)'
;MEKIISCSENTNIFSYKGILKRKNYFIFTLVVILINTLLNLITKKIIDADMYSFFQGMAFVISILIVVASVFATIKRLRDIGWWKWLAIISIMPILMLVLSCIPSKSFDENGRKPILERLKDFSVNTLGAILIIGYWGIGLLQWAAIYAGVYAYTENWIISLILGGFVAYIPILGTVAGIYGAHAFWNFPLWAAILLFTFHYIFWFLFTIFQMILEWIESRRRNV
;
A
#
# COMPACT_ATOMS: atom_id res chain seq x y z
N MET A 1 -8.57 -25.38 33.76
CA MET A 1 -9.64 -24.70 32.99
C MET A 1 -9.37 -23.22 32.76
N GLU A 2 -8.75 -22.49 33.70
CA GLU A 2 -8.40 -21.06 33.53
C GLU A 2 -7.52 -20.75 32.30
N LYS A 3 -6.56 -21.64 31.97
CA LYS A 3 -5.70 -21.48 30.78
C LYS A 3 -6.44 -21.61 29.44
N ILE A 4 -7.60 -22.26 29.44
CA ILE A 4 -8.45 -22.43 28.23
C ILE A 4 -9.35 -21.20 28.07
N ILE A 5 -9.82 -20.63 29.19
CA ILE A 5 -10.64 -19.42 29.20
C ILE A 5 -9.83 -18.20 28.73
N SER A 6 -8.58 -18.03 29.19
CA SER A 6 -7.73 -16.92 28.70
C SER A 6 -7.33 -17.08 27.22
N CYS A 7 -7.30 -18.32 26.71
CA CYS A 7 -7.03 -18.60 25.30
C CYS A 7 -8.24 -18.26 24.41
N SER A 8 -9.47 -18.45 24.91
CA SER A 8 -10.72 -18.07 24.25
C SER A 8 -10.88 -16.55 24.17
N GLU A 9 -10.60 -15.84 25.26
CA GLU A 9 -10.80 -14.39 25.38
C GLU A 9 -9.87 -13.57 24.46
N ASN A 10 -8.71 -14.15 24.09
CA ASN A 10 -7.75 -13.57 23.14
C ASN A 10 -8.15 -13.72 21.67
N THR A 11 -9.23 -14.42 21.35
CA THR A 11 -9.73 -14.59 19.97
C THR A 11 -10.80 -13.58 19.57
N ASN A 12 -11.23 -12.73 20.51
CA ASN A 12 -12.18 -11.67 20.21
C ASN A 12 -11.54 -10.64 19.28
N ILE A 13 -12.07 -10.54 18.06
CA ILE A 13 -11.55 -9.68 16.99
C ILE A 13 -11.69 -8.20 17.38
N PHE A 14 -12.69 -7.88 18.21
CA PHE A 14 -12.99 -6.55 18.76
C PHE A 14 -12.25 -6.22 20.06
N SER A 15 -11.58 -7.19 20.69
CA SER A 15 -10.77 -6.90 21.89
C SER A 15 -9.44 -6.28 21.47
N TYR A 16 -9.07 -5.18 22.14
CA TYR A 16 -7.84 -4.45 21.88
C TYR A 16 -6.58 -5.26 22.22
N LYS A 17 -6.70 -6.25 23.13
CA LYS A 17 -5.63 -7.14 23.57
C LYS A 17 -5.69 -8.49 22.82
N GLY A 18 -4.52 -9.05 22.48
CA GLY A 18 -4.38 -10.39 21.91
C GLY A 18 -3.72 -10.46 20.53
N ILE A 19 -3.12 -11.61 20.24
CA ILE A 19 -2.43 -11.92 18.98
C ILE A 19 -3.43 -12.55 18.01
N LEU A 20 -3.56 -12.00 16.81
CA LEU A 20 -4.43 -12.56 15.78
C LEU A 20 -3.68 -13.65 15.00
N LYS A 21 -4.08 -14.92 15.17
CA LYS A 21 -3.51 -16.03 14.40
C LYS A 21 -3.78 -15.83 12.90
N ARG A 22 -2.77 -16.11 12.05
CA ARG A 22 -2.83 -15.97 10.58
C ARG A 22 -4.12 -16.55 9.98
N LYS A 23 -4.50 -17.77 10.42
CA LYS A 23 -5.69 -18.48 9.95
C LYS A 23 -6.98 -17.67 10.17
N ASN A 24 -7.13 -17.02 11.33
CA ASN A 24 -8.36 -16.30 11.68
C ASN A 24 -8.50 -14.99 10.88
N TYR A 25 -7.38 -14.30 10.58
CA TYR A 25 -7.40 -13.13 9.70
C TYR A 25 -7.86 -13.49 8.29
N PHE A 26 -7.27 -14.54 7.70
CA PHE A 26 -7.65 -14.99 6.36
C PHE A 26 -9.12 -15.43 6.27
N ILE A 27 -9.62 -16.15 7.28
CA ILE A 27 -11.04 -16.52 7.35
C ILE A 27 -11.91 -15.27 7.41
N PHE A 28 -11.57 -14.30 8.26
CA PHE A 28 -12.34 -13.05 8.37
C PHE A 28 -12.36 -12.27 7.05
N THR A 29 -11.21 -12.09 6.38
CA THR A 29 -11.15 -11.39 5.09
C THR A 29 -11.93 -12.11 3.99
N LEU A 30 -11.85 -13.44 3.92
CA LEU A 30 -12.63 -14.23 2.97
C LEU A 30 -14.14 -14.10 3.22
N VAL A 31 -14.57 -14.15 4.48
CA VAL A 31 -15.98 -13.97 4.87
C VAL A 31 -16.47 -12.57 4.48
N VAL A 32 -15.67 -11.53 4.72
CA VAL A 32 -15.99 -10.15 4.33
C VAL A 32 -16.13 -10.01 2.80
N ILE A 33 -15.23 -10.61 2.02
CA ILE A 33 -15.31 -10.61 0.55
C ILE A 33 -16.56 -11.36 0.07
N LEU A 34 -16.84 -12.52 0.67
CA LEU A 34 -18.00 -13.33 0.33
C LEU A 34 -19.32 -12.59 0.61
N ILE A 35 -19.46 -11.99 1.79
CA ILE A 35 -20.65 -11.22 2.17
C ILE A 35 -20.87 -10.04 1.21
N ASN A 36 -19.82 -9.27 0.92
CA ASN A 36 -19.94 -8.15 -0.03
C ASN A 36 -20.31 -8.61 -1.44
N THR A 37 -19.79 -9.75 -1.89
CA THR A 37 -20.12 -10.31 -3.21
C THR A 37 -21.58 -10.77 -3.25
N LEU A 38 -22.05 -11.48 -2.22
CA LEU A 38 -23.44 -11.95 -2.13
C LEU A 38 -24.44 -10.78 -2.06
N LEU A 39 -24.16 -9.76 -1.25
CA LEU A 39 -24.98 -8.54 -1.18
C LEU A 39 -25.12 -7.89 -2.56
N ASN A 40 -24.00 -7.70 -3.28
CA ASN A 40 -24.01 -7.11 -4.62
C ASN A 40 -24.78 -7.96 -5.66
N LEU A 41 -24.75 -9.29 -5.55
CA LEU A 41 -25.49 -10.18 -6.43
C LEU A 41 -27.00 -10.16 -6.16
N ILE A 42 -27.40 -10.15 -4.89
CA ILE A 42 -28.81 -10.08 -4.46
C ILE A 42 -29.43 -8.77 -4.94
N THR A 43 -28.76 -7.64 -4.70
CA THR A 43 -29.27 -6.32 -5.11
C THR A 43 -29.43 -6.19 -6.62
N LYS A 44 -28.57 -6.84 -7.42
CA LYS A 44 -28.65 -6.78 -8.89
C LYS A 44 -29.71 -7.71 -9.51
N LYS A 45 -30.03 -8.84 -8.86
CA LYS A 45 -30.90 -9.87 -9.46
C LYS A 45 -32.37 -9.81 -9.02
N ILE A 46 -32.64 -9.31 -7.82
CA ILE A 46 -33.96 -9.46 -7.18
C ILE A 46 -34.77 -8.15 -7.22
N ILE A 47 -34.12 -7.01 -7.43
CA ILE A 47 -34.73 -5.70 -7.18
C ILE A 47 -34.99 -4.98 -8.49
N ASP A 48 -36.26 -4.68 -8.76
CA ASP A 48 -36.71 -3.88 -9.90
C ASP A 48 -36.13 -2.45 -9.85
N ALA A 49 -36.06 -1.80 -11.01
CA ALA A 49 -35.39 -0.52 -11.21
C ALA A 49 -35.85 0.59 -10.23
N ASP A 50 -37.13 0.58 -9.85
CA ASP A 50 -37.72 1.62 -9.00
C ASP A 50 -37.32 1.48 -7.51
N MET A 51 -37.06 0.26 -7.03
CA MET A 51 -36.63 0.00 -5.65
C MET A 51 -35.11 -0.11 -5.48
N TYR A 52 -34.37 -0.20 -6.58
CA TYR A 52 -32.92 -0.39 -6.60
C TYR A 52 -32.17 0.67 -5.77
N SER A 53 -32.50 1.94 -5.95
CA SER A 53 -31.84 3.06 -5.27
C SER A 53 -31.97 3.01 -3.74
N PHE A 54 -33.12 2.57 -3.22
CA PHE A 54 -33.35 2.46 -1.78
C PHE A 54 -32.52 1.33 -1.16
N PHE A 55 -32.54 0.15 -1.78
CA PHE A 55 -31.76 -1.00 -1.30
C PHE A 55 -30.25 -0.82 -1.47
N GLN A 56 -29.82 -0.10 -2.51
CA GLN A 56 -28.42 0.27 -2.69
C GLN A 56 -27.94 1.20 -1.55
N GLY A 57 -28.79 2.13 -1.09
CA GLY A 57 -28.51 2.97 0.07
C GLY A 57 -28.31 2.15 1.36
N MET A 58 -29.16 1.16 1.64
CA MET A 58 -28.99 0.27 2.80
C MET A 58 -27.73 -0.61 2.69
N ALA A 59 -27.47 -1.17 1.51
CA ALA A 59 -26.27 -1.96 1.25
C ALA A 59 -24.99 -1.13 1.44
N PHE A 60 -25.01 0.16 1.09
CA PHE A 60 -23.90 1.08 1.32
C PHE A 60 -23.61 1.29 2.81
N VAL A 61 -24.65 1.48 3.64
CA VAL A 61 -24.50 1.61 5.10
C VAL A 61 -23.90 0.34 5.71
N ILE A 62 -24.39 -0.84 5.30
CA ILE A 62 -23.84 -2.13 5.74
C ILE A 62 -22.38 -2.28 5.29
N SER A 63 -22.05 -1.87 4.07
CA SER A 63 -20.69 -1.92 3.55
C SER A 63 -19.73 -1.05 4.36
N ILE A 64 -20.15 0.14 4.80
CA ILE A 64 -19.35 1.00 5.68
C ILE A 64 -19.01 0.28 7.00
N LEU A 65 -19.99 -0.35 7.64
CA LEU A 65 -19.76 -1.09 8.90
C LEU A 65 -18.76 -2.24 8.71
N ILE A 66 -18.87 -2.95 7.59
CA ILE A 66 -17.95 -4.04 7.23
C ILE A 66 -16.54 -3.50 6.96
N VAL A 67 -16.42 -2.37 6.26
CA VAL A 67 -15.14 -1.70 6.01
C VAL A 67 -14.48 -1.30 7.32
N VAL A 68 -15.22 -0.71 8.26
CA VAL A 68 -14.70 -0.35 9.59
C VAL A 68 -14.16 -1.60 10.31
N ALA A 69 -14.94 -2.69 10.36
CA ALA A 69 -14.48 -3.95 10.96
C ALA A 69 -13.22 -4.51 10.27
N SER A 70 -13.13 -4.37 8.95
CA SER A 70 -11.96 -4.81 8.17
C SER A 70 -10.70 -3.99 8.43
N VAL A 71 -10.87 -2.67 8.63
CA VAL A 71 -9.78 -1.78 9.02
C VAL A 71 -9.27 -2.19 10.40
N PHE A 72 -10.15 -2.37 11.39
CA PHE A 72 -9.75 -2.81 12.74
C PHE A 72 -8.99 -4.13 12.75
N ALA A 73 -9.45 -5.14 12.00
CA ALA A 73 -8.74 -6.41 11.86
C ALA A 73 -7.34 -6.22 11.25
N THR A 74 -7.22 -5.31 10.29
CA THR A 74 -5.96 -5.00 9.59
C THR A 74 -5.00 -4.21 10.48
N ILE A 75 -5.50 -3.24 11.27
CA ILE A 75 -4.74 -2.53 12.32
C ILE A 75 -4.12 -3.54 13.29
N LYS A 76 -4.92 -4.49 13.76
CA LYS A 76 -4.49 -5.52 14.71
C LYS A 76 -3.40 -6.41 14.10
N ARG A 77 -3.57 -6.86 12.85
CA ARG A 77 -2.58 -7.69 12.17
C ARG A 77 -1.27 -6.96 11.88
N LEU A 78 -1.32 -5.70 11.47
CA LEU A 78 -0.13 -4.87 11.22
C LEU A 78 0.63 -4.58 12.52
N ARG A 79 -0.08 -4.39 13.63
CA ARG A 79 0.53 -4.27 14.96
C ARG A 79 1.26 -5.55 15.35
N ASP A 80 0.70 -6.71 15.08
CA ASP A 80 1.32 -8.02 15.36
C ASP A 80 2.57 -8.28 14.50
N ILE A 81 2.69 -7.63 13.33
CA ILE A 81 3.89 -7.66 12.46
C ILE A 81 4.91 -6.59 12.91
N GLY A 82 4.50 -5.63 13.74
CA GLY A 82 5.32 -4.52 14.22
C GLY A 82 5.33 -3.31 13.28
N TRP A 83 4.42 -3.25 12.31
CA TRP A 83 4.32 -2.24 11.26
C TRP A 83 3.23 -1.19 11.54
N TRP A 84 2.83 -1.01 12.80
CA TRP A 84 1.72 -0.14 13.21
C TRP A 84 1.88 1.34 12.82
N LYS A 85 3.11 1.83 12.58
CA LYS A 85 3.36 3.21 12.12
C LYS A 85 3.02 3.46 10.64
N TRP A 86 2.72 2.40 9.89
CA TRP A 86 2.52 2.41 8.43
C TRP A 86 1.06 2.23 8.01
N LEU A 87 0.15 2.34 8.98
CA LEU A 87 -1.25 1.94 8.87
C LEU A 87 -2.05 2.72 7.82
N ALA A 88 -1.79 4.03 7.68
CA ALA A 88 -2.55 4.88 6.77
C ALA A 88 -2.22 4.60 5.30
N ILE A 89 -0.95 4.31 4.98
CA ILE A 89 -0.48 4.19 3.58
C ILE A 89 -0.75 2.78 3.04
N ILE A 90 -0.54 1.73 3.85
CA ILE A 90 -0.70 0.35 3.40
C ILE A 90 -2.19 -0.01 3.25
N SER A 91 -3.09 0.61 4.03
CA SER A 91 -4.55 0.34 3.97
C SER A 91 -5.19 0.69 2.63
N ILE A 92 -4.50 1.46 1.78
CA ILE A 92 -4.96 1.83 0.44
C ILE A 92 -4.70 0.72 -0.59
N MET A 93 -3.77 -0.22 -0.32
CA MET A 93 -3.41 -1.30 -1.26
C MET A 93 -3.88 -2.68 -0.75
N PRO A 94 -5.07 -3.16 -1.17
CA PRO A 94 -5.65 -4.43 -0.69
C PRO A 94 -4.80 -5.66 -1.04
N ILE A 95 -4.09 -5.64 -2.17
CA ILE A 95 -3.21 -6.74 -2.60
C ILE A 95 -1.97 -6.82 -1.70
N LEU A 96 -1.39 -5.67 -1.37
CA LEU A 96 -0.19 -5.59 -0.53
C LEU A 96 -0.50 -6.03 0.91
N MET A 97 -1.71 -5.75 1.39
CA MET A 97 -2.23 -6.30 2.66
C MET A 97 -2.32 -7.82 2.67
N LEU A 98 -2.75 -8.43 1.55
CA LEU A 98 -2.84 -9.89 1.45
C LEU A 98 -1.44 -10.54 1.55
N VAL A 99 -0.45 -9.94 0.88
CA VAL A 99 0.95 -10.38 0.90
C VAL A 99 1.57 -10.19 2.28
N LEU A 100 1.40 -9.01 2.91
CA LEU A 100 1.90 -8.75 4.26
C LEU A 100 1.26 -9.66 5.30
N SER A 101 -0.01 -10.04 5.10
CA SER A 101 -0.72 -10.97 6.00
C SER A 101 -0.15 -12.38 5.98
N CYS A 102 0.61 -12.74 4.93
CA CYS A 102 1.34 -14.00 4.82
C CYS A 102 2.64 -14.03 5.64
N ILE A 103 3.17 -12.88 6.07
CA ILE A 103 4.41 -12.81 6.85
C ILE A 103 4.17 -13.38 8.26
N PRO A 104 5.03 -14.29 8.76
CA PRO A 104 4.91 -14.78 10.12
C PRO A 104 5.03 -13.63 11.14
N SER A 105 4.19 -13.65 12.16
CA SER A 105 4.29 -12.69 13.28
C SER A 105 5.63 -12.91 13.98
N LYS A 106 6.37 -11.82 14.26
CA LYS A 106 7.57 -11.91 15.10
C LYS A 106 7.15 -12.40 16.49
N SER A 107 7.79 -13.43 17.00
CA SER A 107 7.50 -13.97 18.34
C SER A 107 7.81 -12.90 19.37
N PHE A 108 6.77 -12.30 19.94
CA PHE A 108 6.93 -11.47 21.13
C PHE A 108 7.20 -12.37 22.35
N ASP A 109 8.03 -11.91 23.29
CA ASP A 109 8.16 -12.58 24.60
C ASP A 109 6.80 -12.63 25.32
N GLU A 110 6.66 -13.42 26.38
CA GLU A 110 5.47 -13.51 27.24
C GLU A 110 4.93 -12.14 27.72
N ASN A 111 5.79 -11.11 27.78
CA ASN A 111 5.50 -9.71 28.09
C ASN A 111 5.32 -8.81 26.85
N GLY A 112 5.27 -9.34 25.64
CA GLY A 112 4.98 -8.56 24.45
C GLY A 112 6.14 -7.70 23.93
N ARG A 113 7.40 -7.98 24.30
CA ARG A 113 8.53 -7.06 24.08
C ARG A 113 9.68 -7.71 23.27
N LYS A 114 10.11 -7.05 22.19
CA LYS A 114 11.35 -7.43 21.47
C LYS A 114 12.60 -7.08 22.29
N PRO A 115 13.72 -7.81 22.15
CA PRO A 115 15.00 -7.45 22.77
C PRO A 115 15.52 -6.09 22.25
N ILE A 116 16.21 -5.32 23.10
CA ILE A 116 16.60 -3.92 22.82
C ILE A 116 17.45 -3.79 21.55
N LEU A 117 18.40 -4.71 21.35
CA LEU A 117 19.27 -4.70 20.16
C LEU A 117 18.47 -4.86 18.86
N GLU A 118 17.45 -5.74 18.88
CA GLU A 118 16.56 -5.95 17.74
C GLU A 118 15.62 -4.77 17.54
N ARG A 119 15.21 -4.07 18.61
CA ARG A 119 14.45 -2.82 18.50
C ARG A 119 15.25 -1.70 17.84
N LEU A 120 16.53 -1.56 18.16
CA LEU A 120 17.38 -0.52 17.57
C LEU A 120 17.61 -0.79 16.08
N LYS A 121 17.89 -2.06 15.72
CA LYS A 121 18.05 -2.47 14.32
C LYS A 121 16.74 -2.32 13.52
N ASP A 122 15.61 -2.76 14.10
CA ASP A 122 14.29 -2.55 13.51
C ASP A 122 13.97 -1.05 13.40
N PHE A 123 14.32 -0.23 14.38
CA PHE A 123 14.04 1.20 14.35
C PHE A 123 14.81 1.91 13.23
N SER A 124 16.10 1.62 13.06
CA SER A 124 16.92 2.23 12.00
C SER A 124 16.45 1.83 10.61
N VAL A 125 16.27 0.52 10.35
CA VAL A 125 15.86 0.01 9.04
C VAL A 125 14.44 0.49 8.68
N ASN A 126 13.52 0.48 9.64
CA ASN A 126 12.14 0.92 9.38
C ASN A 126 12.05 2.44 9.20
N THR A 127 12.84 3.24 9.92
CA THR A 127 12.81 4.70 9.77
C THR A 127 13.42 5.12 8.43
N LEU A 128 14.53 4.49 8.02
CA LEU A 128 15.14 4.74 6.72
C LEU A 128 14.19 4.32 5.58
N GLY A 129 13.56 3.15 5.70
CA GLY A 129 12.52 2.71 4.77
C GLY A 129 11.36 3.72 4.68
N ALA A 130 10.97 4.36 5.79
CA ALA A 130 9.90 5.35 5.82
C ALA A 130 10.25 6.60 5.05
N ILE A 131 11.44 7.13 5.31
CA ILE A 131 11.93 8.32 4.63
C ILE A 131 12.02 8.04 3.12
N LEU A 132 12.52 6.87 2.71
CA LEU A 132 12.62 6.50 1.30
C LEU A 132 11.25 6.34 0.62
N ILE A 133 10.27 5.70 1.28
CA ILE A 133 8.93 5.53 0.72
C ILE A 133 8.18 6.86 0.62
N ILE A 134 8.26 7.70 1.66
CA ILE A 134 7.66 9.04 1.64
C ILE A 134 8.32 9.88 0.55
N GLY A 135 9.65 9.83 0.44
CA GLY A 135 10.40 10.48 -0.63
C GLY A 135 9.96 9.99 -2.01
N TYR A 136 9.82 8.68 -2.20
CA TYR A 136 9.35 8.09 -3.45
C TYR A 136 7.95 8.56 -3.84
N TRP A 137 7.01 8.56 -2.90
CA TRP A 137 5.66 9.08 -3.13
C TRP A 137 5.66 10.58 -3.41
N GLY A 138 6.45 11.36 -2.68
CA GLY A 138 6.61 12.79 -2.91
C GLY A 138 7.12 13.09 -4.31
N ILE A 139 8.12 12.34 -4.78
CA ILE A 139 8.64 12.44 -6.14
C ILE A 139 7.59 12.01 -7.17
N GLY A 140 6.84 10.93 -6.91
CA GLY A 140 5.77 10.46 -7.81
C GLY A 140 4.62 11.46 -7.95
N LEU A 141 4.21 12.12 -6.86
CA LEU A 141 3.23 13.20 -6.90
C LEU A 141 3.76 14.42 -7.66
N LEU A 142 5.04 14.73 -7.48
CA LEU A 142 5.71 15.83 -8.20
C LEU A 142 5.82 15.54 -9.71
N GLN A 143 6.14 14.30 -10.09
CA GLN A 143 6.10 13.84 -11.49
C GLN A 143 4.69 13.92 -12.08
N TRP A 144 3.67 13.45 -11.35
CA TRP A 144 2.29 13.52 -11.80
C TRP A 144 1.80 14.97 -11.96
N ALA A 145 2.16 15.87 -11.04
CA ALA A 145 1.83 17.29 -11.15
C ALA A 145 2.48 17.97 -12.36
N ALA A 146 3.70 17.57 -12.72
CA ALA A 146 4.34 18.02 -13.95
C ALA A 146 3.65 17.46 -15.22
N ILE A 147 3.23 16.18 -15.22
CA ILE A 147 2.42 15.61 -16.32
C ILE A 147 1.09 16.35 -16.45
N TYR A 148 0.41 16.61 -15.33
CA TYR A 148 -0.81 17.39 -15.27
C TYR A 148 -0.62 18.78 -15.92
N ALA A 149 0.46 19.49 -15.59
CA ALA A 149 0.76 20.80 -16.19
C ALA A 149 0.96 20.69 -17.71
N GLY A 150 1.66 19.65 -18.17
CA GLY A 150 1.84 19.37 -19.60
C GLY A 150 0.52 19.10 -20.33
N VAL A 151 -0.41 18.35 -19.72
CA VAL A 151 -1.74 18.05 -20.29
C VAL A 151 -2.68 19.26 -20.23
N TYR A 152 -2.60 20.06 -19.17
CA TYR A 152 -3.42 21.25 -18.97
C TYR A 152 -3.22 22.28 -20.07
N ALA A 153 -2.01 22.38 -20.60
CA ALA A 153 -1.68 23.20 -21.76
C ALA A 153 -2.56 22.94 -22.99
N TYR A 154 -3.09 21.73 -23.14
CA TYR A 154 -3.86 21.32 -24.32
C TYR A 154 -5.37 21.28 -24.07
N THR A 155 -5.79 21.03 -22.83
CA THR A 155 -7.22 20.84 -22.54
C THR A 155 -7.87 22.05 -21.88
N GLU A 156 -7.08 22.94 -21.27
CA GLU A 156 -7.53 24.14 -20.52
C GLU A 156 -8.53 23.86 -19.37
N ASN A 157 -8.84 22.59 -19.12
CA ASN A 157 -9.79 22.14 -18.10
C ASN A 157 -9.05 21.35 -17.02
N TRP A 158 -9.09 21.85 -15.79
CA TRP A 158 -8.35 21.29 -14.67
C TRP A 158 -8.80 19.86 -14.31
N ILE A 159 -10.10 19.53 -14.43
CA ILE A 159 -10.63 18.20 -14.10
C ILE A 159 -10.19 17.18 -15.15
N ILE A 160 -10.35 17.53 -16.44
CA ILE A 160 -9.98 16.65 -17.55
C ILE A 160 -8.47 16.41 -17.53
N SER A 161 -7.68 17.45 -17.27
CA SER A 161 -6.22 17.34 -17.15
C SER A 161 -5.77 16.46 -15.99
N LEU A 162 -6.47 16.53 -14.85
CA LEU A 162 -6.17 15.72 -13.69
C LEU A 162 -6.40 14.22 -13.97
N ILE A 163 -7.53 13.90 -14.60
CA ILE A 163 -7.87 12.53 -14.97
C ILE A 163 -6.96 12.01 -16.09
N LEU A 164 -6.83 12.75 -17.19
CA LEU A 164 -5.98 12.36 -18.32
C LEU A 164 -4.51 12.30 -17.91
N GLY A 165 -4.03 13.22 -17.07
CA GLY A 165 -2.68 13.18 -16.52
C GLY A 165 -2.41 11.90 -15.73
N GLY A 166 -3.40 11.39 -15.00
CA GLY A 166 -3.33 10.07 -14.37
C GLY A 166 -3.17 8.92 -15.36
N PHE A 167 -3.96 8.91 -16.45
CA PHE A 167 -3.83 7.89 -17.51
C PHE A 167 -2.49 7.99 -18.26
N VAL A 168 -2.06 9.20 -18.60
CA VAL A 168 -0.78 9.46 -19.29
C VAL A 168 0.40 9.04 -18.41
N ALA A 169 0.33 9.30 -17.10
CA ALA A 169 1.35 8.86 -16.15
C ALA A 169 1.50 7.33 -16.06
N TYR A 170 0.45 6.57 -16.42
CA TYR A 170 0.49 5.11 -16.44
C TYR A 170 1.23 4.55 -17.67
N ILE A 171 1.35 5.33 -18.75
CA ILE A 171 2.06 4.93 -19.97
C ILE A 171 3.52 5.40 -19.84
N PRO A 172 4.52 4.52 -19.61
CA PRO A 172 5.84 4.96 -19.15
C PRO A 172 6.52 5.98 -20.07
N ILE A 173 6.56 5.70 -21.37
CA ILE A 173 7.23 6.57 -22.36
C ILE A 173 6.47 7.90 -22.50
N LEU A 174 5.15 7.83 -22.63
CA LEU A 174 4.32 9.02 -22.84
C LEU A 174 4.31 9.92 -21.60
N GLY A 175 4.18 9.32 -20.41
CA GLY A 175 4.27 10.01 -19.13
C GLY A 175 5.61 10.69 -18.92
N THR A 176 6.73 10.04 -19.28
CA THR A 176 8.05 10.66 -19.23
C THR A 176 8.15 11.88 -20.16
N VAL A 177 7.72 11.77 -21.41
CA VAL A 177 7.80 12.90 -22.37
C VAL A 177 6.87 14.05 -21.95
N ALA A 178 5.61 13.75 -21.63
CA ALA A 178 4.64 14.75 -21.18
C ALA A 178 5.09 15.42 -19.87
N GLY A 179 5.68 14.65 -18.96
CA GLY A 179 6.21 15.14 -17.69
C GLY A 179 7.43 16.04 -17.85
N ILE A 180 8.40 15.65 -18.69
CA ILE A 180 9.58 16.48 -19.00
C ILE A 180 9.14 17.80 -19.64
N TYR A 181 8.22 17.73 -20.62
CA TYR A 181 7.65 18.92 -21.24
C TYR A 181 6.94 19.80 -20.20
N GLY A 182 6.11 19.21 -19.35
CA GLY A 182 5.39 19.89 -18.28
C GLY A 182 6.31 20.63 -17.31
N ALA A 183 7.33 19.93 -16.78
CA ALA A 183 8.31 20.50 -15.86
C ALA A 183 9.14 21.61 -16.51
N HIS A 184 9.57 21.43 -17.77
CA HIS A 184 10.39 22.43 -18.45
C HIS A 184 9.58 23.68 -18.84
N ALA A 185 8.45 23.50 -19.51
CA ALA A 185 7.68 24.60 -20.08
C ALA A 185 6.85 25.37 -19.04
N PHE A 186 6.31 24.70 -18.02
CA PHE A 186 5.39 25.34 -17.06
C PHE A 186 6.01 25.60 -15.69
N TRP A 187 6.96 24.76 -15.25
CA TRP A 187 7.64 24.96 -13.97
C TRP A 187 9.00 25.65 -14.12
N ASN A 188 9.41 25.97 -15.35
CA ASN A 188 10.70 26.57 -15.68
C ASN A 188 11.89 25.75 -15.16
N PHE A 189 11.75 24.42 -15.06
CA PHE A 189 12.89 23.57 -14.71
C PHE A 189 13.88 23.55 -15.87
N PRO A 190 15.19 23.58 -15.61
CA PRO A 190 16.17 23.37 -16.68
C PRO A 190 16.00 21.96 -17.25
N LEU A 191 16.18 21.81 -18.56
CA LEU A 191 15.89 20.57 -19.28
C LEU A 191 16.58 19.34 -18.65
N TRP A 192 17.83 19.48 -18.22
CA TRP A 192 18.57 18.39 -17.57
C TRP A 192 17.94 17.96 -16.24
N ALA A 193 17.39 18.89 -15.44
CA ALA A 193 16.73 18.57 -14.18
C ALA A 193 15.36 17.93 -14.43
N ALA A 194 14.64 18.37 -15.46
CA ALA A 194 13.40 17.73 -15.89
C ALA A 194 13.66 16.29 -16.37
N ILE A 195 14.67 16.06 -17.21
CA ILE A 195 15.08 14.71 -17.63
C ILE A 195 15.40 13.86 -16.40
N LEU A 196 16.28 14.33 -15.52
CA LEU A 196 16.69 13.60 -14.32
C LEU A 196 15.48 13.23 -13.44
N LEU A 197 14.56 14.16 -13.23
CA LEU A 197 13.35 13.93 -12.43
C LEU A 197 12.50 12.77 -12.96
N PHE A 198 12.44 12.56 -14.27
CA PHE A 198 11.65 11.47 -14.87
C PHE A 198 12.45 10.22 -15.18
N THR A 199 13.79 10.30 -15.22
CA THR A 199 14.64 9.15 -15.53
C THR A 199 15.40 8.58 -14.34
N PHE A 200 15.42 9.25 -13.17
CA PHE A 200 16.24 8.84 -12.03
C PHE A 200 15.96 7.40 -11.57
N HIS A 201 14.70 6.96 -11.63
CA HIS A 201 14.33 5.63 -11.15
C HIS A 201 14.89 4.52 -12.05
N TYR A 202 14.97 4.75 -13.38
CA TYR A 202 15.61 3.82 -14.31
C TYR A 202 17.13 3.77 -14.08
N ILE A 203 17.75 4.94 -13.88
CA ILE A 203 19.19 5.05 -13.59
C ILE A 203 19.51 4.33 -12.28
N PHE A 204 18.72 4.58 -11.24
CA PHE A 204 18.89 3.95 -9.93
C PHE A 204 18.73 2.42 -10.02
N TRP A 205 17.70 1.94 -10.71
CA TRP A 205 17.48 0.50 -10.90
C TRP A 205 18.63 -0.16 -11.67
N PHE A 206 19.13 0.49 -12.72
CA PHE A 206 20.27 0.02 -13.50
C PHE A 206 21.55 -0.06 -12.64
N LEU A 207 21.88 1.01 -11.91
CA LEU A 207 23.04 1.04 -11.00
C LEU A 207 22.93 -0.01 -9.89
N PHE A 208 21.73 -0.17 -9.31
CA PHE A 208 21.48 -1.17 -8.29
C PHE A 208 21.70 -2.60 -8.82
N THR A 209 21.22 -2.90 -10.03
CA THR A 209 21.44 -4.20 -10.68
C THR A 209 22.92 -4.46 -10.95
N ILE A 210 23.67 -3.48 -11.46
CA ILE A 210 25.12 -3.60 -11.65
C ILE A 210 25.80 -3.88 -10.31
N PHE A 211 25.42 -3.16 -9.26
CA PHE A 211 25.99 -3.34 -7.93
C PHE A 211 25.73 -4.76 -7.38
N GLN A 212 24.52 -5.30 -7.52
CA GLN A 212 24.21 -6.68 -7.13
C GLN A 212 25.07 -7.69 -7.91
N MET A 213 25.20 -7.49 -9.22
CA MET A 213 26.04 -8.35 -10.07
C MET A 213 27.51 -8.33 -9.64
N ILE A 214 28.04 -7.17 -9.25
CA ILE A 214 29.41 -7.04 -8.72
C ILE A 214 29.55 -7.78 -7.39
N LEU A 215 28.58 -7.63 -6.47
CA LEU A 215 28.60 -8.34 -5.19
C LEU A 215 28.59 -9.86 -5.36
N GLU A 216 27.69 -10.36 -6.22
CA GLU A 216 27.60 -11.80 -6.53
C GLU A 216 28.91 -12.32 -7.14
N TRP A 217 29.55 -11.54 -8.02
CA TRP A 217 30.84 -11.87 -8.60
C TRP A 217 31.96 -11.95 -7.55
N ILE A 218 32.01 -10.99 -6.61
CA ILE A 218 32.98 -10.98 -5.51
C ILE A 218 32.78 -12.19 -4.60
N GLU A 219 31.53 -12.52 -4.25
CA GLU A 219 31.23 -13.68 -3.42
C GLU A 219 31.58 -15.00 -4.11
N SER A 220 31.36 -15.09 -5.42
CA SER A 220 31.77 -16.24 -6.23
C SER A 220 33.29 -16.44 -6.18
N ARG A 221 34.08 -15.36 -6.25
CA ARG A 221 35.55 -15.44 -6.09
C ARG A 221 35.97 -15.90 -4.70
N ARG A 222 35.29 -15.45 -3.65
CA ARG A 222 35.60 -15.86 -2.26
C ARG A 222 35.33 -17.34 -2.00
N ARG A 223 34.32 -17.95 -2.64
CA ARG A 223 34.00 -19.38 -2.46
C ARG A 223 34.99 -20.34 -3.12
N ASN A 224 35.79 -19.85 -4.06
CA ASN A 224 36.74 -20.66 -4.83
C ASN A 224 38.19 -20.57 -4.30
N VAL A 225 38.41 -19.88 -3.18
CA VAL A 225 39.67 -19.78 -2.43
C VAL A 225 39.49 -20.45 -1.08
#